data_AF-A0A9D2C1R1-F1
#
_entry.id   AF-A0A9D2C1R1-F1
#
_cell.length_a   1.000
_cell.length_b   1.000
_cell.length_c   1.000
_cell.angle_alpha   90.00
_cell.angle_beta   90.00
_cell.angle_gamma   90.00
#
_symmetry.space_group_name_H-M   'P 1'
#
loop_
_entity.id
_entity.type
_entity.pdbx_description
1 polymer ?
#
loop_
_entity_poly.entity_id
_entity_poly.type
_entity_poly.pdbx_seq_one_letter_code
_entity_poly.pdbx_strand_id
1 'polypeptide(L)'
;MYTRPVPVTAYQAGEGFLSQKQKLVRQVVLPYQYDILNDRLPGVEKSHAIENLRQAAGKMAGEQVPPESFYGMVFQDSDVAKWMEAAAYALAAGPDQELEARLEETIDLLEQGQHEDGYLNSYFTVKAPGKEWTDLQEAHELYCAGHLMEAAVAYFEATGKDRFLKIMERNADCIYRHFTEVCPRGFSGHPEVELALLKLYRATGNETYKELCAHFIDVRGQSPNYFIEERKTRGWHVWDQGDPNGIDTDYTQSTKPVREQQDAVGHAVRAVYLYTAMADLARESGDPTLKTACETLWKSITEKRMYVTGGIGSTVLGEAFTVDYDLPNATVYAETCASIGLIFFAR
;
A
#
# COMPACT_ATOMS: atom_id res chain seq x y z
N MET A 1 -9.75 26.05 9.31
CA MET A 1 -10.82 25.57 8.40
C MET A 1 -10.13 24.62 7.44
N TYR A 2 -10.35 23.31 7.58
CA TYR A 2 -9.72 22.33 6.69
C TYR A 2 -10.43 22.35 5.33
N THR A 3 -9.66 22.32 4.24
CA THR A 3 -10.20 22.20 2.89
C THR A 3 -10.84 20.84 2.70
N ARG A 4 -12.06 20.78 2.16
CA ARG A 4 -12.69 19.52 1.78
C ARG A 4 -12.15 19.07 0.41
N PRO A 5 -11.78 17.80 0.23
CA PRO A 5 -11.48 17.28 -1.09
C PRO A 5 -12.67 17.50 -2.04
N VAL A 6 -12.37 17.88 -3.27
CA VAL A 6 -13.39 17.88 -4.34
C VAL A 6 -13.54 16.46 -4.87
N PRO A 7 -14.76 16.05 -5.32
CA PRO A 7 -14.95 14.76 -5.96
C PRO A 7 -14.00 14.58 -7.15
N VAL A 8 -13.48 13.36 -7.35
CA VAL A 8 -12.55 13.05 -8.45
C VAL A 8 -13.14 13.36 -9.82
N THR A 9 -14.46 13.21 -9.97
CA THR A 9 -15.23 13.52 -11.18
C THR A 9 -15.45 15.03 -11.42
N ALA A 10 -15.16 15.88 -10.43
CA ALA A 10 -15.30 17.33 -10.55
C ALA A 10 -14.10 17.98 -11.27
N TYR A 11 -12.95 17.30 -11.31
CA TYR A 11 -11.78 17.80 -12.02
C TYR A 11 -11.86 17.46 -13.51
N GLN A 12 -11.84 18.49 -14.35
CA GLN A 12 -11.67 18.34 -15.80
C GLN A 12 -10.36 18.96 -16.21
N ALA A 13 -9.44 18.16 -16.75
CA ALA A 13 -8.23 18.70 -17.33
C ALA A 13 -8.57 19.50 -18.58
N GLY A 14 -8.17 20.78 -18.58
CA GLY A 14 -8.21 21.62 -19.77
C GLY A 14 -7.15 21.21 -20.81
N GLU A 15 -6.54 22.18 -21.46
CA GLU A 15 -5.41 21.94 -22.37
C GLU A 15 -4.07 22.08 -21.63
N GLY A 16 -2.99 21.53 -22.21
CA GLY A 16 -1.62 21.68 -21.71
C GLY A 16 -1.04 20.43 -21.06
N PHE A 17 -0.01 20.62 -20.23
CA PHE A 17 0.88 19.55 -19.78
C PHE A 17 0.17 18.41 -19.04
N LEU A 18 -0.67 18.72 -18.04
CA LEU A 18 -1.36 17.69 -17.25
C LEU A 18 -2.34 16.87 -18.09
N SER A 19 -3.10 17.53 -18.95
CA SER A 19 -4.02 16.86 -19.89
C SER A 19 -3.28 15.93 -20.86
N GLN A 20 -2.11 16.36 -21.37
CA GLN A 20 -1.26 15.50 -22.20
C GLN A 20 -0.76 14.27 -21.45
N LYS A 21 -0.38 14.41 -20.17
CA LYS A 21 0.04 13.28 -19.34
C LYS A 21 -1.12 12.33 -19.02
N GLN A 22 -2.31 12.84 -18.68
CA GLN A 22 -3.49 12.00 -18.47
C GLN A 22 -3.88 11.23 -19.74
N LYS A 23 -3.82 11.86 -20.91
CA LYS A 23 -4.04 11.18 -22.21
C LYS A 23 -3.01 10.09 -22.44
N LEU A 24 -1.72 10.37 -22.20
CA LEU A 24 -0.65 9.36 -22.32
C LEU A 24 -0.89 8.18 -21.38
N VAL A 25 -1.21 8.44 -20.12
CA VAL A 25 -1.50 7.38 -19.13
C VAL A 25 -2.65 6.52 -19.61
N ARG A 26 -3.75 7.14 -20.00
CA ARG A 26 -4.96 6.44 -20.42
C ARG A 26 -4.80 5.64 -21.71
N GLN A 27 -4.17 6.23 -22.73
CA GLN A 27 -4.13 5.67 -24.08
C GLN A 27 -2.95 4.72 -24.30
N VAL A 28 -1.89 4.83 -23.49
CA VAL A 28 -0.65 4.08 -23.69
C VAL A 28 -0.27 3.30 -22.43
N VAL A 29 -0.15 3.97 -21.28
CA VAL A 29 0.40 3.34 -20.08
C VAL A 29 -0.54 2.26 -19.53
N LEU A 30 -1.83 2.56 -19.34
CA LEU A 30 -2.80 1.61 -18.78
C LEU A 30 -2.97 0.36 -19.67
N PRO A 31 -3.15 0.46 -21.00
CA PRO A 31 -3.20 -0.72 -21.86
C PRO A 31 -1.91 -1.54 -21.82
N TYR A 32 -0.76 -0.87 -21.92
CA TYR A 32 0.55 -1.54 -21.89
C TYR A 32 0.80 -2.28 -20.58
N GLN A 33 0.52 -1.64 -19.43
CA GLN A 33 0.64 -2.28 -18.12
C GLN A 33 -0.31 -3.46 -17.98
N TYR A 34 -1.56 -3.34 -18.44
CA TYR A 34 -2.51 -4.45 -18.37
C TYR A 34 -2.05 -5.66 -19.18
N ASP A 35 -1.44 -5.44 -20.35
CA ASP A 35 -0.86 -6.53 -21.14
C ASP A 35 0.36 -7.17 -20.46
N ILE A 36 1.17 -6.40 -19.74
CA ILE A 36 2.26 -6.94 -18.89
C ILE A 36 1.69 -7.78 -17.74
N LEU A 37 0.71 -7.27 -17.00
CA LEU A 37 0.10 -7.97 -15.86
C LEU A 37 -0.57 -9.30 -16.26
N ASN A 38 -0.93 -9.43 -17.54
CA ASN A 38 -1.49 -10.63 -18.17
C ASN A 38 -0.46 -11.47 -18.96
N ASP A 39 0.84 -11.16 -18.88
CA ASP A 39 1.91 -11.85 -19.61
C ASP A 39 1.70 -11.90 -21.15
N ARG A 40 1.04 -10.89 -21.74
CA ARG A 40 0.69 -10.85 -23.17
C ARG A 40 1.79 -10.27 -24.07
N LEU A 41 2.80 -9.62 -23.49
CA LEU A 41 3.88 -8.99 -24.25
C LEU A 41 5.07 -9.94 -24.45
N PRO A 42 5.46 -10.24 -25.71
CA PRO A 42 6.59 -11.11 -25.99
C PRO A 42 7.91 -10.42 -25.64
N GLY A 43 8.85 -11.17 -25.05
CA GLY A 43 10.20 -10.68 -24.75
C GLY A 43 10.33 -9.79 -23.51
N VAL A 44 9.24 -9.62 -22.75
CA VAL A 44 9.25 -8.98 -21.43
C VAL A 44 9.26 -10.08 -20.36
N GLU A 45 9.91 -9.82 -19.23
CA GLU A 45 9.84 -10.73 -18.08
C GLU A 45 8.38 -10.88 -17.61
N LYS A 46 8.00 -12.09 -17.21
CA LYS A 46 6.62 -12.35 -16.76
C LYS A 46 6.31 -11.53 -15.52
N SER A 47 5.09 -11.00 -15.45
CA SER A 47 4.51 -10.46 -14.23
C SER A 47 3.72 -11.52 -13.49
N HIS A 48 2.87 -12.27 -14.20
CA HIS A 48 1.96 -13.27 -13.64
C HIS A 48 0.92 -12.74 -12.64
N ALA A 49 0.79 -11.42 -12.47
CA ALA A 49 -0.04 -10.84 -11.41
C ALA A 49 -1.53 -11.20 -11.54
N ILE A 50 -2.13 -11.07 -12.74
CA ILE A 50 -3.53 -11.47 -12.97
C ILE A 50 -3.70 -12.99 -12.92
N GLU A 51 -2.68 -13.75 -13.34
CA GLU A 51 -2.73 -15.21 -13.28
C GLU A 51 -2.67 -15.72 -11.84
N ASN A 52 -1.93 -15.08 -10.94
CA ASN A 52 -1.97 -15.41 -9.51
C ASN A 52 -3.37 -15.20 -8.91
N LEU A 53 -4.10 -14.15 -9.32
CA LEU A 53 -5.50 -13.95 -8.91
C LEU A 53 -6.43 -15.04 -9.46
N ARG A 54 -6.24 -15.44 -10.72
CA ARG A 54 -6.99 -16.54 -11.35
C ARG A 54 -6.73 -17.87 -10.64
N GLN A 55 -5.48 -18.14 -10.27
CA GLN A 55 -5.09 -19.31 -9.49
C GLN A 55 -5.70 -19.30 -8.08
N ALA A 56 -5.74 -18.14 -7.42
CA ALA A 56 -6.40 -18.01 -6.12
C ALA A 56 -7.91 -18.28 -6.24
N ALA A 57 -8.59 -17.70 -7.23
CA ALA A 57 -10.00 -17.95 -7.52
C ALA A 57 -10.28 -19.44 -7.82
N GLY A 58 -9.48 -20.07 -8.67
CA GLY A 58 -9.60 -21.50 -8.97
C GLY A 58 -9.42 -22.37 -7.73
N LYS A 59 -8.43 -22.06 -6.88
CA LYS A 59 -8.21 -22.78 -5.62
C LYS A 59 -9.38 -22.63 -4.65
N MET A 60 -9.98 -21.44 -4.56
CA MET A 60 -11.20 -21.20 -3.78
C MET A 60 -12.42 -21.94 -4.34
N ALA A 61 -12.47 -22.18 -5.65
CA ALA A 61 -13.46 -23.04 -6.29
C ALA A 61 -13.19 -24.56 -6.13
N GLY A 62 -12.11 -24.94 -5.43
CA GLY A 62 -11.74 -26.33 -5.17
C GLY A 62 -10.86 -26.96 -6.25
N GLU A 63 -10.30 -26.17 -7.17
CA GLU A 63 -9.35 -26.67 -8.17
C GLU A 63 -8.00 -27.05 -7.53
N GLN A 64 -7.31 -28.00 -8.17
CA GLN A 64 -5.95 -28.37 -7.77
C GLN A 64 -4.96 -27.39 -8.39
N VAL A 65 -4.54 -26.40 -7.59
CA VAL A 65 -3.54 -25.40 -7.98
C VAL A 65 -2.23 -25.66 -7.21
N PRO A 66 -1.14 -26.06 -7.88
CA PRO A 66 0.13 -26.34 -7.21
C PRO A 66 0.79 -25.07 -6.62
N PRO A 67 1.34 -25.09 -5.39
CA PRO A 67 1.99 -23.91 -4.79
C PRO A 67 3.09 -23.26 -5.64
N GLU A 68 3.80 -24.06 -6.42
CA GLU A 68 4.87 -23.62 -7.32
C GLU A 68 4.39 -22.88 -8.57
N SER A 69 3.07 -22.84 -8.84
CA SER A 69 2.52 -22.07 -9.96
C SER A 69 2.42 -20.58 -9.66
N PHE A 70 2.43 -20.18 -8.39
CA PHE A 70 2.53 -18.77 -8.03
C PHE A 70 3.88 -18.21 -8.50
N TYR A 71 3.85 -17.03 -9.11
CA TYR A 71 5.05 -16.37 -9.63
C TYR A 71 5.10 -14.89 -9.26
N GLY A 72 6.32 -14.37 -9.09
CA GLY A 72 6.55 -12.96 -8.75
C GLY A 72 6.84 -12.73 -7.28
N MET A 73 6.75 -11.47 -6.86
CA MET A 73 7.03 -11.06 -5.48
C MET A 73 5.88 -11.43 -4.55
N VAL A 74 6.13 -11.52 -3.24
CA VAL A 74 5.08 -11.74 -2.23
C VAL A 74 3.99 -10.65 -2.28
N PHE A 75 4.32 -9.47 -2.78
CA PHE A 75 3.45 -8.31 -2.92
C PHE A 75 2.86 -8.10 -4.33
N GLN A 76 2.89 -9.12 -5.20
CA GLN A 76 2.48 -9.00 -6.62
C GLN A 76 1.04 -8.50 -6.80
N ASP A 77 0.14 -8.79 -5.86
CA ASP A 77 -1.26 -8.32 -5.90
C ASP A 77 -1.35 -6.79 -5.88
N SER A 78 -0.36 -6.10 -5.29
CA SER A 78 -0.32 -4.64 -5.26
C SER A 78 -0.12 -4.01 -6.63
N ASP A 79 0.50 -4.70 -7.59
CA ASP A 79 0.67 -4.20 -8.95
C ASP A 79 -0.69 -4.14 -9.67
N VAL A 80 -1.53 -5.15 -9.45
CA VAL A 80 -2.92 -5.16 -9.93
C VAL A 80 -3.70 -4.03 -9.28
N ALA A 81 -3.61 -3.91 -7.95
CA ALA A 81 -4.32 -2.87 -7.20
C ALA A 81 -3.99 -1.45 -7.68
N LYS A 82 -2.71 -1.12 -7.85
CA LYS A 82 -2.26 0.20 -8.34
C LYS A 82 -2.73 0.46 -9.78
N TRP A 83 -2.72 -0.56 -10.64
CA TRP A 83 -3.29 -0.44 -11.98
C TRP A 83 -4.80 -0.17 -11.92
N MET A 84 -5.52 -0.86 -11.03
CA MET A 84 -6.97 -0.67 -10.83
C MET A 84 -7.28 0.74 -10.31
N GLU A 85 -6.53 1.27 -9.35
CA GLU A 85 -6.69 2.64 -8.84
C GLU A 85 -6.46 3.68 -9.96
N ALA A 86 -5.39 3.52 -10.74
CA ALA A 86 -5.10 4.40 -11.86
C ALA A 86 -6.18 4.32 -12.96
N ALA A 87 -6.70 3.12 -13.24
CA ALA A 87 -7.80 2.90 -14.16
C ALA A 87 -9.10 3.56 -13.67
N ALA A 88 -9.41 3.47 -12.38
CA ALA A 88 -10.55 4.14 -11.77
C ALA A 88 -10.46 5.67 -11.93
N TYR A 89 -9.31 6.28 -11.66
CA TYR A 89 -9.10 7.72 -11.90
C TYR A 89 -9.18 8.08 -13.39
N ALA A 90 -8.75 7.20 -14.29
CA ALA A 90 -8.93 7.41 -15.72
C ALA A 90 -10.41 7.38 -16.15
N LEU A 91 -11.24 6.53 -15.53
CA LEU A 91 -12.70 6.52 -15.73
C LEU A 91 -13.37 7.79 -15.20
N ALA A 92 -12.92 8.32 -14.06
CA ALA A 92 -13.41 9.60 -13.53
C ALA A 92 -13.14 10.78 -14.50
N ALA A 93 -12.05 10.71 -15.27
CA ALA A 93 -11.71 11.70 -16.30
C ALA A 93 -12.50 11.53 -17.61
N GLY A 94 -13.18 10.40 -17.82
CA GLY A 94 -14.06 10.16 -18.96
C GLY A 94 -14.45 8.69 -19.12
N PRO A 95 -15.62 8.37 -19.70
CA PRO A 95 -16.08 6.99 -19.84
C PRO A 95 -15.17 6.16 -20.75
N ASP A 96 -14.95 4.90 -20.41
CA ASP A 96 -14.16 3.93 -21.19
C ASP A 96 -14.69 2.51 -20.98
N GLN A 97 -15.51 2.01 -21.91
CA GLN A 97 -16.19 0.72 -21.72
C GLN A 97 -15.20 -0.45 -21.67
N GLU A 98 -14.11 -0.40 -22.43
CA GLU A 98 -13.13 -1.47 -22.45
C GLU A 98 -12.30 -1.49 -21.17
N LEU A 99 -11.84 -0.33 -20.69
CA LEU A 99 -11.12 -0.24 -19.43
C LEU A 99 -12.00 -0.64 -18.24
N GLU A 100 -13.27 -0.22 -18.24
CA GLU A 100 -14.23 -0.60 -17.20
C GLU A 100 -14.50 -2.11 -17.22
N ALA A 101 -14.62 -2.74 -18.38
CA ALA A 101 -14.76 -4.20 -18.48
C ALA A 101 -13.55 -4.94 -17.90
N ARG A 102 -12.32 -4.49 -18.20
CA ARG A 102 -11.09 -5.06 -17.64
C ARG A 102 -11.02 -4.94 -16.11
N LEU A 103 -11.49 -3.82 -15.57
CA LEU A 103 -11.64 -3.61 -14.13
C LEU A 103 -12.63 -4.60 -13.53
N GLU A 104 -13.82 -4.72 -14.11
CA GLU A 104 -14.88 -5.62 -13.62
C GLU A 104 -14.46 -7.10 -13.69
N GLU A 105 -13.78 -7.52 -14.77
CA GLU A 105 -13.18 -8.87 -14.86
C GLU A 105 -12.13 -9.11 -13.76
N THR A 106 -11.36 -8.09 -13.40
CA THR A 106 -10.37 -8.20 -12.32
C THR A 106 -11.04 -8.24 -10.95
N ILE A 107 -12.10 -7.45 -10.75
CA ILE A 107 -12.95 -7.47 -9.54
C ILE A 107 -13.57 -8.86 -9.37
N ASP A 108 -14.05 -9.50 -10.45
CA ASP A 108 -14.60 -10.86 -10.41
C ASP A 108 -13.57 -11.87 -9.89
N LEU A 109 -12.30 -11.78 -10.32
CA LEU A 109 -11.23 -12.66 -9.84
C LEU A 109 -10.92 -12.44 -8.36
N LEU A 110 -10.89 -11.18 -7.91
CA LEU A 110 -10.68 -10.84 -6.49
C LEU A 110 -11.84 -11.34 -5.63
N GLU A 111 -13.09 -11.18 -6.09
CA GLU A 111 -14.28 -11.67 -5.40
C GLU A 111 -14.27 -13.18 -5.25
N GLN A 112 -13.94 -13.91 -6.33
CA GLN A 112 -13.86 -15.37 -6.34
C GLN A 112 -12.66 -15.90 -5.53
N GLY A 113 -11.56 -15.15 -5.49
CA GLY A 113 -10.37 -15.48 -4.71
C GLY A 113 -10.45 -15.10 -3.23
N GLN A 114 -11.49 -14.38 -2.80
CA GLN A 114 -11.68 -13.98 -1.41
C GLN A 114 -12.14 -15.17 -0.56
N HIS A 115 -11.49 -15.37 0.59
CA HIS A 115 -11.87 -16.39 1.56
C HIS A 115 -13.21 -16.04 2.21
N GLU A 116 -13.87 -17.05 2.80
CA GLU A 116 -15.19 -16.86 3.42
C GLU A 116 -15.17 -15.77 4.52
N ASP A 117 -14.10 -15.75 5.32
CA ASP A 117 -13.89 -14.81 6.41
C ASP A 117 -13.50 -13.38 5.95
N GLY A 118 -13.21 -13.19 4.65
CA GLY A 118 -12.80 -11.93 4.05
C GLY A 118 -11.31 -11.81 3.73
N TYR A 119 -10.48 -12.79 4.12
CA TYR A 119 -9.05 -12.79 3.78
C TYR A 119 -8.86 -12.78 2.25
N LEU A 120 -7.89 -11.98 1.76
CA LEU A 120 -7.63 -11.81 0.34
C LEU A 120 -6.14 -11.55 0.10
N ASN A 121 -5.44 -12.56 -0.39
CA ASN A 121 -4.05 -12.48 -0.84
C ASN A 121 -3.72 -13.72 -1.68
N SER A 122 -3.23 -13.56 -2.91
CA SER A 122 -2.98 -14.68 -3.81
C SER A 122 -1.78 -15.52 -3.39
N TYR A 123 -0.73 -14.93 -2.82
CA TYR A 123 0.45 -15.65 -2.35
C TYR A 123 0.08 -16.64 -1.24
N PHE A 124 -0.63 -16.18 -0.21
CA PHE A 124 -1.02 -17.05 0.90
C PHE A 124 -2.16 -17.99 0.53
N THR A 125 -3.03 -17.60 -0.40
CA THR A 125 -4.04 -18.53 -0.92
C THR A 125 -3.37 -19.68 -1.70
N VAL A 126 -2.47 -19.38 -2.63
CA VAL A 126 -1.90 -20.36 -3.57
C VAL A 126 -0.64 -21.02 -3.02
N LYS A 127 0.40 -20.24 -2.74
CA LYS A 127 1.77 -20.69 -2.47
C LYS A 127 1.99 -21.11 -1.02
N ALA A 128 1.41 -20.38 -0.07
CA ALA A 128 1.70 -20.55 1.35
C ALA A 128 0.44 -20.59 2.25
N PRO A 129 -0.57 -21.42 1.95
CA PRO A 129 -1.77 -21.51 2.78
C PRO A 129 -1.44 -21.95 4.21
N GLY A 130 -2.08 -21.32 5.19
CA GLY A 130 -1.83 -21.56 6.61
C GLY A 130 -0.65 -20.77 7.19
N LYS A 131 -0.04 -19.86 6.41
CA LYS A 131 1.01 -18.94 6.87
C LYS A 131 0.56 -17.48 6.93
N GLU A 132 -0.73 -17.22 6.76
CA GLU A 132 -1.33 -15.89 6.85
C GLU A 132 -0.95 -15.23 8.18
N TRP A 133 -0.56 -13.96 8.12
CA TRP A 133 -0.22 -13.14 9.28
C TRP A 133 0.96 -13.64 10.14
N THR A 134 1.81 -14.52 9.61
CA THR A 134 2.96 -15.07 10.34
C THR A 134 4.29 -14.39 10.02
N ASP A 135 4.33 -13.56 8.98
CA ASP A 135 5.50 -12.75 8.59
C ASP A 135 5.04 -11.34 8.19
N LEU A 136 4.60 -10.55 9.17
CA LEU A 136 4.15 -9.18 8.96
C LEU A 136 5.32 -8.25 8.62
N GLN A 137 6.53 -8.57 9.07
CA GLN A 137 7.74 -7.80 8.74
C GLN A 137 8.01 -7.78 7.23
N GLU A 138 7.86 -8.90 6.53
CA GLU A 138 8.40 -9.07 5.17
C GLU A 138 7.35 -9.44 4.12
N ALA A 139 6.20 -10.00 4.49
CA ALA A 139 5.28 -10.62 3.53
C ALA A 139 4.20 -9.70 2.95
N HIS A 140 4.13 -8.43 3.38
CA HIS A 140 3.33 -7.39 2.74
C HIS A 140 1.81 -7.70 2.61
N GLU A 141 1.24 -8.58 3.43
CA GLU A 141 -0.19 -8.92 3.38
C GLU A 141 -1.08 -7.68 3.56
N LEU A 142 -0.80 -6.90 4.61
CA LEU A 142 -1.49 -5.63 4.90
C LEU A 142 -1.20 -4.56 3.84
N TYR A 143 -0.01 -4.57 3.25
CA TYR A 143 0.36 -3.64 2.18
C TYR A 143 -0.45 -3.89 0.89
N CYS A 144 -0.58 -5.14 0.48
CA CYS A 144 -1.44 -5.52 -0.65
C CYS A 144 -2.91 -5.20 -0.37
N ALA A 145 -3.39 -5.50 0.84
CA ALA A 145 -4.75 -5.16 1.26
C ALA A 145 -5.01 -3.65 1.21
N GLY A 146 -4.07 -2.83 1.71
CA GLY A 146 -4.16 -1.38 1.65
C GLY A 146 -4.31 -0.85 0.22
N HIS A 147 -3.43 -1.24 -0.69
CA HIS A 147 -3.54 -0.80 -2.09
C HIS A 147 -4.85 -1.26 -2.76
N LEU A 148 -5.36 -2.46 -2.44
CA LEU A 148 -6.67 -2.91 -2.93
C LEU A 148 -7.82 -2.05 -2.36
N MET A 149 -7.74 -1.64 -1.09
CA MET A 149 -8.70 -0.71 -0.49
C MET A 149 -8.67 0.66 -1.19
N GLU A 150 -7.48 1.19 -1.49
CA GLU A 150 -7.35 2.45 -2.23
C GLU A 150 -8.00 2.36 -3.62
N ALA A 151 -7.74 1.27 -4.35
CA ALA A 151 -8.33 1.00 -5.65
C ALA A 151 -9.86 0.88 -5.58
N ALA A 152 -10.38 0.19 -4.56
CA ALA A 152 -11.82 0.01 -4.36
C ALA A 152 -12.53 1.35 -4.07
N VAL A 153 -11.92 2.19 -3.22
CA VAL A 153 -12.44 3.53 -2.94
C VAL A 153 -12.39 4.40 -4.20
N ALA A 154 -11.28 4.40 -4.94
CA ALA A 154 -11.18 5.17 -6.19
C ALA A 154 -12.22 4.73 -7.23
N TYR A 155 -12.46 3.42 -7.37
CA TYR A 155 -13.46 2.89 -8.29
C TYR A 155 -14.88 3.29 -7.90
N PHE A 156 -15.20 3.22 -6.60
CA PHE A 156 -16.48 3.69 -6.07
C PHE A 156 -16.67 5.19 -6.30
N GLU A 157 -15.67 6.02 -5.99
CA GLU A 157 -15.75 7.47 -6.20
C GLU A 157 -15.86 7.86 -7.68
N ALA A 158 -15.25 7.09 -8.57
CA ALA A 158 -15.27 7.34 -10.02
C ALA A 158 -16.59 6.92 -10.68
N THR A 159 -17.19 5.80 -10.24
CA THR A 159 -18.30 5.15 -10.97
C THR A 159 -19.61 5.07 -10.18
N GLY A 160 -19.55 5.21 -8.85
CA GLY A 160 -20.67 4.94 -7.94
C GLY A 160 -20.96 3.45 -7.70
N LYS A 161 -20.20 2.53 -8.31
CA LYS A 161 -20.36 1.08 -8.10
C LYS A 161 -19.62 0.65 -6.84
N ASP A 162 -20.34 0.01 -5.93
CA ASP A 162 -19.83 -0.35 -4.60
C ASP A 162 -19.41 -1.82 -4.46
N ARG A 163 -19.55 -2.66 -5.50
CA ARG A 163 -19.19 -4.09 -5.42
C ARG A 163 -17.75 -4.31 -4.94
N PHE A 164 -16.78 -3.62 -5.54
CA PHE A 164 -15.38 -3.73 -5.12
C PHE A 164 -15.15 -3.15 -3.71
N LEU A 165 -15.86 -2.07 -3.37
CA LEU A 165 -15.84 -1.50 -2.01
C LEU A 165 -16.31 -2.53 -0.98
N LYS A 166 -17.39 -3.26 -1.25
CA LYS A 166 -17.96 -4.28 -0.36
C LYS A 166 -17.02 -5.49 -0.16
N ILE A 167 -16.29 -5.89 -1.21
CA ILE A 167 -15.23 -6.90 -1.10
C ILE A 167 -14.15 -6.43 -0.12
N MET A 168 -13.72 -5.17 -0.23
CA MET A 168 -12.68 -4.63 0.64
C MET A 168 -13.16 -4.27 2.05
N GLU A 169 -14.46 -3.98 2.25
CA GLU A 169 -15.05 -3.90 3.60
C GLU A 169 -14.98 -5.26 4.31
N ARG A 170 -15.31 -6.38 3.63
CA ARG A 170 -15.14 -7.74 4.21
C ARG A 170 -13.68 -8.03 4.56
N ASN A 171 -12.75 -7.59 3.73
CA ASN A 171 -11.31 -7.75 3.99
C ASN A 171 -10.88 -6.90 5.20
N ALA A 172 -11.29 -5.63 5.26
CA ALA A 172 -11.02 -4.76 6.40
C ALA A 172 -11.61 -5.30 7.71
N ASP A 173 -12.80 -5.91 7.67
CA ASP A 173 -13.42 -6.56 8.83
C ASP A 173 -12.64 -7.81 9.27
N CYS A 174 -12.11 -8.59 8.33
CA CYS A 174 -11.22 -9.72 8.62
C CYS A 174 -9.94 -9.25 9.33
N ILE A 175 -9.29 -8.21 8.77
CA ILE A 175 -8.09 -7.59 9.35
C ILE A 175 -8.42 -7.02 10.73
N TYR A 176 -9.55 -6.33 10.89
CA TYR A 176 -9.97 -5.75 12.16
C TYR A 176 -10.05 -6.84 13.24
N ARG A 177 -10.79 -7.92 13.00
CA ARG A 177 -10.90 -9.03 13.96
C ARG A 177 -9.53 -9.62 14.30
N HIS A 178 -8.71 -9.91 13.28
CA HIS A 178 -7.39 -10.49 13.52
C HIS A 178 -6.49 -9.60 14.39
N PHE A 179 -6.38 -8.31 14.05
CA PHE A 179 -5.48 -7.38 14.72
C PHE A 179 -6.05 -6.71 15.96
N THR A 180 -7.28 -7.02 16.36
CA THR A 180 -7.83 -6.58 17.66
C THR A 180 -8.03 -7.73 18.65
N GLU A 181 -8.24 -8.95 18.15
CA GLU A 181 -8.54 -10.12 19.01
C GLU A 181 -7.39 -11.14 19.06
N VAL A 182 -6.68 -11.38 17.95
CA VAL A 182 -5.69 -12.47 17.82
C VAL A 182 -4.26 -11.94 17.95
N CYS A 183 -3.91 -10.92 17.18
CA CYS A 183 -2.57 -10.33 17.14
C CYS A 183 -2.59 -8.81 17.39
N PRO A 184 -3.01 -8.34 18.57
CA PRO A 184 -3.20 -6.90 18.87
C PRO A 184 -1.91 -6.07 18.98
N ARG A 185 -0.76 -6.67 18.66
CA ARG A 185 0.54 -5.98 18.59
C ARG A 185 1.15 -6.03 17.20
N GLY A 186 0.54 -6.78 16.28
CA GLY A 186 1.02 -6.94 14.92
C GLY A 186 0.73 -5.70 14.08
N PHE A 187 1.64 -5.38 13.18
CA PHE A 187 1.51 -4.30 12.22
C PHE A 187 2.39 -4.59 11.00
N SER A 188 2.12 -3.94 9.87
CA SER A 188 2.85 -4.19 8.62
C SER A 188 4.29 -3.69 8.68
N GLY A 189 5.25 -4.47 8.19
CA GLY A 189 6.62 -4.02 7.95
C GLY A 189 6.72 -2.96 6.85
N HIS A 190 5.72 -2.86 5.98
CA HIS A 190 5.55 -1.78 5.02
C HIS A 190 4.24 -1.02 5.31
N PRO A 191 4.29 0.20 5.89
CA PRO A 191 3.13 1.07 6.04
C PRO A 191 2.42 1.30 4.70
N GLU A 192 1.09 1.27 4.70
CA GLU A 192 0.21 1.45 3.53
C GLU A 192 -1.26 1.25 3.95
N VAL A 193 -1.53 0.18 4.71
CA VAL A 193 -2.89 -0.13 5.17
C VAL A 193 -3.48 1.00 6.00
N GLU A 194 -2.66 1.74 6.75
CA GLU A 194 -3.08 2.82 7.64
C GLU A 194 -3.73 3.98 6.85
N LEU A 195 -3.12 4.43 5.74
CA LEU A 195 -3.70 5.50 4.92
C LEU A 195 -4.91 5.01 4.13
N ALA A 196 -4.89 3.74 3.70
CA ALA A 196 -5.97 3.14 2.95
C ALA A 196 -7.24 2.95 3.80
N LEU A 197 -7.09 2.56 5.07
CA LEU A 197 -8.18 2.48 6.03
C LEU A 197 -8.87 3.82 6.27
N LEU A 198 -8.14 4.94 6.24
CA LEU A 198 -8.75 6.27 6.33
C LEU A 198 -9.50 6.67 5.06
N LYS A 199 -9.03 6.26 3.88
CA LYS A 199 -9.80 6.37 2.63
C LYS A 199 -11.09 5.55 2.73
N LEU A 200 -11.02 4.30 3.19
CA LEU A 200 -12.16 3.42 3.35
C LEU A 200 -13.18 3.95 4.38
N TYR A 201 -12.70 4.47 5.52
CA TYR A 201 -13.52 5.17 6.52
C TYR A 201 -14.29 6.33 5.90
N ARG A 202 -13.64 7.18 5.10
CA ARG A 202 -14.29 8.34 4.46
C ARG A 202 -15.36 7.92 3.44
N ALA A 203 -15.12 6.84 2.70
CA ALA A 203 -16.05 6.34 1.69
C ALA A 203 -17.29 5.67 2.30
N THR A 204 -17.12 4.99 3.44
CA THR A 204 -18.17 4.15 4.05
C THR A 204 -18.85 4.78 5.26
N GLY A 205 -18.16 5.70 5.96
CA GLY A 205 -18.56 6.21 7.27
C GLY A 205 -18.37 5.21 8.41
N ASN A 206 -17.71 4.06 8.18
CA ASN A 206 -17.52 3.05 9.20
C ASN A 206 -16.34 3.39 10.12
N GLU A 207 -16.66 3.80 11.34
CA GLU A 207 -15.71 4.23 12.38
C GLU A 207 -14.66 3.17 12.73
N THR A 208 -15.01 1.88 12.61
CA THR A 208 -14.11 0.75 12.87
C THR A 208 -12.82 0.81 12.04
N TYR A 209 -12.87 1.34 10.81
CA TYR A 209 -11.68 1.47 9.96
C TYR A 209 -10.76 2.60 10.43
N LYS A 210 -11.32 3.70 10.97
CA LYS A 210 -10.52 4.75 11.61
C LYS A 210 -9.90 4.25 12.92
N GLU A 211 -10.63 3.48 13.71
CA GLU A 211 -10.11 2.83 14.93
C GLU A 211 -8.96 1.88 14.61
N LEU A 212 -9.08 1.07 13.56
CA LEU A 212 -8.02 0.17 13.11
C LEU A 212 -6.76 0.91 12.63
N CYS A 213 -6.94 2.01 11.88
CA CYS A 213 -5.83 2.88 11.49
C CYS A 213 -5.08 3.41 12.72
N ALA A 214 -5.83 3.94 13.70
CA ALA A 214 -5.25 4.42 14.96
C ALA A 214 -4.52 3.31 15.71
N HIS A 215 -5.11 2.11 15.77
CA HIS A 215 -4.48 0.95 16.38
C HIS A 215 -3.10 0.65 15.76
N PHE A 216 -3.00 0.52 14.43
CA PHE A 216 -1.72 0.23 13.76
C PHE A 216 -0.68 1.32 13.98
N ILE A 217 -1.08 2.60 13.94
CA ILE A 217 -0.19 3.75 14.20
C ILE A 217 0.34 3.70 15.65
N ASP A 218 -0.52 3.38 16.62
CA ASP A 218 -0.19 3.42 18.03
C ASP A 218 0.67 2.22 18.48
N VAL A 219 0.48 1.04 17.90
CA VAL A 219 1.29 -0.15 18.24
C VAL A 219 2.67 -0.15 17.58
N ARG A 220 2.85 0.57 16.47
CA ARG A 220 4.13 0.63 15.75
C ARG A 220 5.23 1.21 16.64
N GLY A 221 6.30 0.42 16.81
CA GLY A 221 7.49 0.81 17.56
C GLY A 221 7.36 0.77 19.08
N GLN A 222 6.28 0.20 19.61
CA GLN A 222 6.15 -0.09 21.04
C GLN A 222 7.17 -1.13 21.50
N SER A 223 7.53 -1.09 22.78
CA SER A 223 8.48 -2.03 23.41
C SER A 223 7.75 -3.16 24.16
N PRO A 224 8.22 -4.42 24.07
CA PRO A 224 9.30 -4.89 23.19
C PRO A 224 8.90 -4.79 21.71
N ASN A 225 9.87 -4.60 20.80
CA ASN A 225 9.57 -4.46 19.36
C ASN A 225 8.94 -5.75 18.82
N TYR A 226 7.81 -5.61 18.12
CA TYR A 226 7.02 -6.74 17.62
C TYR A 226 7.80 -7.62 16.63
N PHE A 227 8.51 -7.05 15.65
CA PHE A 227 9.24 -7.82 14.65
C PHE A 227 10.41 -8.62 15.23
N ILE A 228 11.05 -8.10 16.30
CA ILE A 228 12.06 -8.87 17.03
C ILE A 228 11.44 -10.13 17.67
N GLU A 229 10.21 -10.04 18.19
CA GLU A 229 9.51 -11.19 18.76
C GLU A 229 8.96 -12.13 17.70
N GLU A 230 8.35 -11.61 16.63
CA GLU A 230 7.86 -12.38 15.48
C GLU A 230 8.99 -13.20 14.84
N ARG A 231 10.15 -12.58 14.58
CA ARG A 231 11.29 -13.25 13.92
C ARG A 231 11.82 -14.43 14.73
N LYS A 232 11.70 -14.41 16.07
CA LYS A 232 12.11 -15.53 16.94
C LYS A 232 11.21 -16.75 16.80
N THR A 233 9.95 -16.57 16.41
CA THR A 233 8.93 -17.63 16.46
C THR A 233 8.39 -18.04 15.08
N ARG A 234 8.43 -17.16 14.07
CA ARG A 234 7.80 -17.42 12.76
C ARG A 234 8.39 -18.63 12.01
N GLY A 235 9.69 -18.90 12.16
CA GLY A 235 10.32 -20.10 11.60
C GLY A 235 10.45 -20.14 10.06
N TRP A 236 10.17 -19.02 9.37
CA TRP A 236 10.41 -18.83 7.94
C TRP A 236 10.66 -17.34 7.64
N HIS A 237 11.15 -17.05 6.43
CA HIS A 237 11.44 -15.69 5.96
C HIS A 237 11.08 -15.57 4.48
N VAL A 238 10.59 -14.40 4.06
CA VAL A 238 10.41 -14.09 2.64
C VAL A 238 11.75 -13.75 2.02
N TRP A 239 12.56 -12.96 2.72
CA TRP A 239 13.88 -12.54 2.28
C TRP A 239 14.96 -13.23 3.12
N ASP A 240 15.93 -13.87 2.48
CA ASP A 240 17.06 -14.54 3.15
C ASP A 240 18.13 -13.53 3.62
N GLN A 241 17.68 -12.55 4.41
CA GLN A 241 18.50 -11.44 4.91
C GLN A 241 19.03 -11.79 6.30
N GLY A 242 20.15 -12.51 6.34
CA GLY A 242 21.17 -12.44 7.40
C GLY A 242 20.74 -12.53 8.88
N ASP A 243 21.66 -12.08 9.75
CA ASP A 243 21.70 -12.30 11.21
C ASP A 243 20.32 -12.19 11.90
N PRO A 244 19.83 -13.24 12.58
CA PRO A 244 18.56 -13.21 13.31
C PRO A 244 18.49 -12.15 14.42
N ASN A 245 19.63 -11.56 14.84
CA ASN A 245 19.70 -10.50 15.84
C ASN A 245 19.80 -9.07 15.26
N GLY A 246 19.91 -8.92 13.93
CA GLY A 246 20.21 -7.66 13.25
C GLY A 246 19.01 -7.00 12.56
N ILE A 247 17.80 -7.06 13.14
CA ILE A 247 16.65 -6.37 12.55
C ILE A 247 16.91 -4.86 12.55
N ASP A 248 17.01 -4.29 11.36
CA ASP A 248 16.99 -2.84 11.17
C ASP A 248 15.56 -2.32 11.43
N THR A 249 15.34 -1.81 12.63
CA THR A 249 14.05 -1.24 13.02
C THR A 249 13.83 0.16 12.46
N ASP A 250 14.88 0.85 12.00
CA ASP A 250 14.74 2.14 11.30
C ASP A 250 14.15 1.89 9.91
N TYR A 251 14.56 0.83 9.22
CA TYR A 251 14.02 0.42 7.92
C TYR A 251 12.49 0.33 7.89
N THR A 252 11.87 -0.14 8.97
CA THR A 252 10.40 -0.28 9.14
C THR A 252 9.76 0.82 10.02
N GLN A 253 10.51 1.87 10.34
CA GLN A 253 10.07 2.99 11.19
C GLN A 253 9.47 2.49 12.52
N SER A 254 10.10 1.48 13.10
CA SER A 254 9.62 0.77 14.30
C SER A 254 10.63 0.79 15.46
N THR A 255 11.68 1.60 15.37
CA THR A 255 12.65 1.79 16.47
C THR A 255 12.01 2.43 17.70
N LYS A 256 11.02 3.32 17.50
CA LYS A 256 10.29 4.03 18.57
C LYS A 256 8.82 4.23 18.19
N PRO A 257 7.92 4.44 19.17
CA PRO A 257 6.57 4.90 18.90
C PRO A 257 6.57 6.11 17.98
N VAL A 258 5.63 6.18 17.04
CA VAL A 258 5.66 7.19 15.96
C VAL A 258 5.66 8.63 16.47
N ARG A 259 5.04 8.89 17.63
CA ARG A 259 5.00 10.21 18.29
C ARG A 259 6.34 10.63 18.89
N GLU A 260 7.27 9.70 19.04
CA GLU A 260 8.62 9.93 19.58
C GLU A 260 9.69 10.03 18.49
N GLN A 261 9.34 9.71 17.24
CA GLN A 261 10.27 9.80 16.10
C GLN A 261 10.55 11.28 15.77
N GLN A 262 11.83 11.64 15.71
CA GLN A 262 12.30 13.01 15.44
C GLN A 262 12.88 13.16 14.04
N ASP A 263 13.37 12.06 13.47
CA ASP A 263 14.07 12.03 12.19
C ASP A 263 13.38 11.06 11.24
N ALA A 264 13.29 11.44 9.95
CA ALA A 264 12.95 10.50 8.89
C ALA A 264 14.12 9.54 8.65
N VAL A 265 13.89 8.25 8.89
CA VAL A 265 14.90 7.18 8.85
C VAL A 265 14.38 5.96 8.09
N GLY A 266 15.32 5.10 7.68
CA GLY A 266 15.00 3.87 6.96
C GLY A 266 14.40 4.12 5.58
N HIS A 267 13.68 3.12 5.06
CA HIS A 267 13.15 3.12 3.70
C HIS A 267 12.23 4.33 3.42
N ALA A 268 12.49 5.05 2.33
CA ALA A 268 11.85 6.32 2.05
C ALA A 268 10.33 6.21 1.83
N VAL A 269 9.86 5.25 1.00
CA VAL A 269 8.41 5.05 0.74
C VAL A 269 7.65 4.67 2.01
N ARG A 270 8.11 3.65 2.74
CA ARG A 270 7.53 3.23 4.02
C ARG A 270 7.31 4.41 4.97
N ALA A 271 8.34 5.24 5.12
CA ALA A 271 8.27 6.43 5.95
C ALA A 271 7.17 7.40 5.48
N VAL A 272 7.16 7.81 4.21
CA VAL A 272 6.16 8.80 3.76
C VAL A 272 4.74 8.24 3.73
N TYR A 273 4.51 6.96 3.47
CA TYR A 273 3.18 6.34 3.60
C TYR A 273 2.70 6.33 5.05
N LEU A 274 3.57 5.99 6.01
CA LEU A 274 3.26 6.10 7.43
C LEU A 274 2.91 7.53 7.82
N TYR A 275 3.70 8.50 7.37
CA TYR A 275 3.52 9.90 7.73
C TYR A 275 2.25 10.50 7.10
N THR A 276 1.88 10.08 5.89
CA THR A 276 0.58 10.38 5.29
C THR A 276 -0.56 9.90 6.20
N ALA A 277 -0.54 8.64 6.64
CA ALA A 277 -1.56 8.11 7.52
C ALA A 277 -1.62 8.85 8.86
N MET A 278 -0.47 9.17 9.46
CA MET A 278 -0.39 9.93 10.70
C MET A 278 -0.99 11.33 10.57
N ALA A 279 -0.68 12.04 9.47
CA ALA A 279 -1.22 13.38 9.22
C ALA A 279 -2.73 13.36 9.01
N ASP A 280 -3.22 12.40 8.22
CA ASP A 280 -4.64 12.22 7.99
C ASP A 280 -5.37 11.85 9.30
N LEU A 281 -4.84 10.93 10.10
CA LEU A 281 -5.43 10.55 11.39
C LEU A 281 -5.41 11.72 12.38
N ALA A 282 -4.33 12.51 12.44
CA ALA A 282 -4.25 13.68 13.32
C ALA A 282 -5.34 14.70 12.97
N ARG A 283 -5.66 14.85 11.67
CA ARG A 283 -6.77 15.70 11.21
C ARG A 283 -8.13 15.13 11.62
N GLU A 284 -8.37 13.84 11.40
CA GLU A 284 -9.68 13.21 11.69
C GLU A 284 -9.96 13.08 13.20
N SER A 285 -8.94 12.80 14.01
CA SER A 285 -9.06 12.62 15.46
C SER A 285 -8.89 13.92 16.26
N GLY A 286 -8.26 14.95 15.67
CA GLY A 286 -7.88 16.16 16.37
C GLY A 286 -6.72 15.99 17.35
N ASP A 287 -5.93 14.91 17.24
CA ASP A 287 -4.77 14.63 18.11
C ASP A 287 -3.62 15.63 17.86
N PRO A 288 -3.34 16.56 18.80
CA PRO A 288 -2.29 17.56 18.63
C PRO A 288 -0.88 16.94 18.73
N THR A 289 -0.73 15.78 19.40
CA THR A 289 0.57 15.12 19.58
C THR A 289 1.00 14.45 18.28
N LEU A 290 0.09 13.78 17.59
CA LEU A 290 0.34 13.17 16.29
C LEU A 290 0.62 14.23 15.23
N LYS A 291 -0.14 15.34 15.25
CA LYS A 291 0.13 16.50 14.40
C LYS A 291 1.56 17.04 14.60
N THR A 292 1.99 17.21 15.85
CA THR A 292 3.33 17.73 16.18
C THR A 292 4.43 16.77 15.68
N ALA A 293 4.21 15.46 15.78
CA ALA A 293 5.12 14.47 15.22
C ALA A 293 5.23 14.60 13.70
N CYS A 294 4.10 14.72 12.99
CA CYS A 294 4.11 14.95 11.53
C CYS A 294 4.84 16.24 11.14
N GLU A 295 4.62 17.36 11.84
CA GLU A 295 5.32 18.62 11.57
C GLU A 295 6.84 18.49 11.80
N THR A 296 7.26 17.70 12.78
CA THR A 296 8.66 17.42 13.08
C THR A 296 9.30 16.60 11.96
N LEU A 297 8.64 15.51 11.55
CA LEU A 297 9.12 14.62 10.49
C LEU A 297 9.09 15.31 9.11
N TRP A 298 8.09 16.14 8.84
CA TRP A 298 8.03 16.98 7.64
C TRP A 298 9.24 17.90 7.54
N LYS A 299 9.62 18.59 8.63
CA LYS A 299 10.84 19.41 8.67
C LYS A 299 12.10 18.59 8.52
N SER A 300 12.18 17.43 9.19
CA SER A 300 13.30 16.49 9.08
C SER A 300 13.57 16.09 7.62
N ILE A 301 12.50 15.87 6.83
CA ILE A 301 12.60 15.61 5.39
C ILE A 301 12.97 16.89 4.63
N THR A 302 12.09 17.89 4.67
CA THR A 302 12.12 19.01 3.72
C THR A 302 13.25 20.00 3.94
N GLU A 303 13.77 20.12 5.16
CA GLU A 303 14.85 21.05 5.48
C GLU A 303 16.24 20.40 5.44
N LYS A 304 16.32 19.05 5.50
CA LYS A 304 17.59 18.35 5.74
C LYS A 304 17.84 17.12 4.88
N ARG A 305 16.82 16.45 4.35
CA ARG A 305 16.91 15.15 3.66
C ARG A 305 16.18 15.10 2.32
N MET A 306 15.93 16.25 1.71
CA MET A 306 15.24 16.37 0.42
C MET A 306 16.14 17.03 -0.62
N TYR A 307 16.27 16.39 -1.77
CA TYR A 307 17.00 16.92 -2.91
C TYR A 307 16.25 18.11 -3.52
N VAL A 308 16.94 18.97 -4.26
CA VAL A 308 16.34 20.13 -4.94
C VAL A 308 15.20 19.76 -5.91
N THR A 309 15.17 18.52 -6.38
CA THR A 309 14.13 17.97 -7.24
C THR A 309 12.86 17.52 -6.50
N GLY A 310 12.86 17.54 -5.15
CA GLY A 310 11.84 16.89 -4.32
C GLY A 310 12.08 15.38 -4.12
N GLY A 311 13.19 14.84 -4.64
CA GLY A 311 13.60 13.46 -4.39
C GLY A 311 13.97 13.23 -2.91
N ILE A 312 13.66 12.04 -2.40
CA ILE A 312 14.02 11.58 -1.04
C ILE A 312 14.58 10.16 -1.10
N GLY A 313 15.43 9.80 -0.15
CA GLY A 313 16.21 8.55 -0.18
C GLY A 313 17.59 8.76 -0.80
N SER A 314 18.61 8.84 0.05
CA SER A 314 19.98 9.20 -0.32
C SER A 314 20.88 8.00 -0.60
N THR A 315 20.43 6.78 -0.33
CA THR A 315 21.21 5.55 -0.51
C THR A 315 20.43 4.43 -1.21
N VAL A 316 21.13 3.67 -2.05
CA VAL A 316 20.63 2.42 -2.67
C VAL A 316 20.45 1.31 -1.63
N LEU A 317 21.15 1.39 -0.50
CA LEU A 317 21.06 0.38 0.56
C LEU A 317 19.77 0.62 1.35
N GLY A 318 18.80 -0.28 1.17
CA GLY A 318 17.49 -0.17 1.81
C GLY A 318 16.63 1.00 1.29
N GLU A 319 17.03 1.63 0.18
CA GLU A 319 16.22 2.67 -0.51
C GLU A 319 15.84 3.80 0.47
N ALA A 320 16.82 4.20 1.28
CA ALA A 320 16.59 4.79 2.59
C ALA A 320 17.05 6.23 2.73
N PHE A 321 16.52 6.91 3.74
CA PHE A 321 17.14 8.09 4.33
C PHE A 321 18.47 7.71 5.02
N THR A 322 19.43 8.62 5.02
CA THR A 322 20.67 8.51 5.79
C THR A 322 20.67 9.48 6.97
N VAL A 323 21.45 10.56 6.90
CA VAL A 323 21.62 11.54 7.98
C VAL A 323 21.34 12.96 7.47
N ASP A 324 21.24 13.91 8.40
CA ASP A 324 21.07 15.34 8.10
C ASP A 324 22.09 15.81 7.04
N TYR A 325 21.59 16.41 5.95
CA TYR A 325 22.36 17.03 4.86
C TYR A 325 23.23 16.10 4.02
N ASP A 326 23.11 14.78 4.18
CA ASP A 326 23.76 13.80 3.29
C ASP A 326 22.95 13.61 2.01
N LEU A 327 23.22 14.49 1.02
CA LEU A 327 22.51 14.56 -0.25
C LEU A 327 23.47 14.40 -1.46
N PRO A 328 24.13 13.24 -1.61
CA PRO A 328 25.08 13.01 -2.71
C PRO A 328 24.37 12.85 -4.05
N ASN A 329 24.59 13.78 -4.98
CA ASN A 329 23.94 13.72 -6.31
C ASN A 329 24.33 12.49 -7.16
N ALA A 330 25.53 11.93 -6.98
CA ALA A 330 26.03 10.85 -7.84
C ALA A 330 25.53 9.45 -7.43
N THR A 331 25.16 9.27 -6.16
CA THR A 331 24.77 7.98 -5.58
C THR A 331 23.36 8.00 -5.00
N VAL A 332 22.61 9.08 -5.28
CA VAL A 332 21.23 9.25 -4.86
C VAL A 332 20.36 8.09 -5.34
N TYR A 333 19.41 7.68 -4.50
CA TYR A 333 18.35 6.76 -4.90
C TYR A 333 17.15 7.52 -5.49
N ALA A 334 16.59 8.47 -4.74
CA ALA A 334 15.47 9.34 -5.15
C ALA A 334 14.36 8.58 -5.90
N GLU A 335 13.84 7.54 -5.25
CA GLU A 335 12.84 6.65 -5.84
C GLU A 335 11.59 7.42 -6.28
N THR A 336 11.03 7.04 -7.44
CA THR A 336 9.79 7.66 -7.95
C THR A 336 8.62 7.48 -6.98
N CYS A 337 8.46 6.29 -6.38
CA CYS A 337 7.41 6.03 -5.40
C CYS A 337 7.58 6.88 -4.13
N ALA A 338 8.82 7.18 -3.72
CA ALA A 338 9.06 7.99 -2.54
C ALA A 338 8.67 9.46 -2.79
N SER A 339 8.95 10.00 -3.98
CA SER A 339 8.43 11.32 -4.37
C SER A 339 6.90 11.35 -4.47
N ILE A 340 6.25 10.28 -4.95
CA ILE A 340 4.78 10.18 -4.96
C ILE A 340 4.23 10.15 -3.53
N GLY A 341 4.79 9.33 -2.64
CA GLY A 341 4.38 9.30 -1.24
C GLY A 341 4.62 10.63 -0.52
N LEU A 342 5.67 11.37 -0.89
CA LEU A 342 5.87 12.73 -0.38
C LEU A 342 4.78 13.71 -0.85
N ILE A 343 4.26 13.57 -2.08
CA ILE A 343 3.08 14.31 -2.54
C ILE A 343 1.87 13.97 -1.68
N PHE A 344 1.68 12.69 -1.31
CA PHE A 344 0.58 12.28 -0.44
C PHE A 344 0.71 12.85 0.97
N PHE A 345 1.93 12.86 1.54
CA PHE A 345 2.17 13.45 2.87
C PHE A 345 2.03 14.98 2.86
N ALA A 346 2.34 15.64 1.74
CA ALA A 346 2.20 17.09 1.61
C ALA A 346 0.73 17.56 1.50
N ARG A 347 -0.18 16.69 1.07
CA ARG A 347 -1.60 16.96 0.86
C ARG A 347 -2.36 16.96 2.18
#